data_AF-A0A7X7G416-F1
#
_entry.id   AF-A0A7X7G416-F1
#
_cell.length_a   1.000
_cell.length_b   1.000
_cell.length_c   1.000
_cell.angle_alpha   90.00
_cell.angle_beta   90.00
_cell.angle_gamma   90.00
#
_symmetry.space_group_name_H-M   'P 1'
#
loop_
_entity.id
_entity.type
_entity.pdbx_description
1 polymer ?
#
loop_
_entity_poly.entity_id
_entity_poly.type
_entity_poly.pdbx_seq_one_letter_code
_entity_poly.pdbx_strand_id
1 'polypeptide(L)'
;MLQFSGRTNLLEQAEYKYRLQDVERPNLYRDLYDYATIPKVPFNHRAVPMNAPEEIWITDTTFRDGQQSCSPFTVQQIVDIYRLLSRLSGPRGIVRQSEFFI
;
A
#
# COMPACT_ATOMS: atom_id res chain seq x y z
N MET A 1 3.06 0.53 -27.19
CA MET A 1 4.23 1.34 -27.58
C MET A 1 5.41 0.84 -26.77
N LEU A 2 6.53 0.49 -27.42
CA LEU A 2 7.74 0.02 -26.74
C LEU A 2 8.50 1.23 -26.15
N GLN A 3 9.04 1.09 -24.94
CA GLN A 3 9.78 2.10 -24.20
C GLN A 3 11.03 1.47 -23.60
N PHE A 4 12.17 2.16 -23.64
CA PHE A 4 13.39 1.67 -23.00
C PHE A 4 13.28 1.86 -21.48
N SER A 5 13.51 0.79 -20.73
CA SER A 5 13.44 0.77 -19.28
C SER A 5 14.83 0.93 -18.69
N GLY A 6 15.08 2.03 -17.97
CA GLY A 6 16.35 2.24 -17.25
C GLY A 6 16.56 1.24 -16.10
N ARG A 7 15.50 0.56 -15.69
CA ARG A 7 15.49 -0.42 -14.60
C ARG A 7 16.01 -1.79 -15.02
N THR A 8 15.65 -2.25 -16.22
CA THR A 8 16.04 -3.57 -16.75
C THR A 8 17.04 -3.48 -17.89
N ASN A 9 17.29 -2.27 -18.41
CA ASN A 9 18.07 -2.00 -19.63
C ASN A 9 17.53 -2.70 -20.89
N LEU A 10 16.22 -2.95 -20.94
CA LEU A 10 15.54 -3.60 -22.05
C LEU A 10 14.48 -2.67 -22.68
N LEU A 11 14.10 -2.96 -23.92
CA LEU A 11 12.91 -2.37 -24.54
C LEU A 11 11.67 -3.11 -24.02
N GLU A 12 10.88 -2.43 -23.20
CA GLU A 12 9.68 -2.97 -22.56
C GLU A 12 8.43 -2.41 -23.22
N GLN A 13 7.39 -3.23 -23.38
CA GLN A 13 6.08 -2.74 -23.73
C GLN A 13 5.40 -2.25 -22.45
N ALA A 14 5.02 -0.98 -22.39
CA ALA A 14 4.28 -0.46 -21.23
C ALA A 14 2.99 -1.27 -21.06
N GLU A 15 2.99 -2.18 -20.08
CA GLU A 15 1.82 -2.97 -19.69
C GLU A 15 0.80 -2.02 -19.07
N TYR A 16 -0.13 -1.55 -19.89
CA TYR A 16 -1.37 -0.92 -19.46
C TYR A 16 -1.23 0.45 -18.77
N LYS A 17 -1.44 1.53 -19.55
CA LYS A 17 -1.82 2.83 -18.96
C LYS A 17 -3.27 2.74 -18.48
N TYR A 18 -3.48 2.45 -17.21
CA TYR A 18 -4.81 2.45 -16.63
C TYR A 18 -5.41 3.86 -16.73
N ARG A 19 -6.47 4.01 -17.51
CA ARG A 19 -7.31 5.22 -17.46
C ARG A 19 -8.38 4.99 -16.43
N LEU A 20 -8.62 5.98 -15.57
CA LEU A 20 -9.77 5.96 -14.68
C LEU A 20 -11.03 5.82 -15.54
N GLN A 21 -11.85 4.82 -15.24
CA GLN A 21 -13.11 4.57 -15.92
C GLN A 21 -14.22 4.86 -14.92
N ASP A 22 -15.04 5.86 -15.24
CA ASP A 22 -16.31 6.07 -14.54
C ASP A 22 -17.33 5.10 -15.13
N VAL A 23 -17.79 4.14 -14.32
CA VAL A 23 -18.65 3.04 -14.76
C VAL A 23 -20.04 3.22 -14.16
N GLU A 24 -21.09 3.01 -14.97
CA GLU A 24 -22.48 3.16 -14.50
C GLU A 24 -22.85 2.19 -13.36
N ARG A 25 -22.16 1.05 -13.27
CA ARG A 25 -22.41 0.02 -12.26
C ARG A 25 -21.10 -0.51 -11.68
N PRO A 26 -21.04 -0.78 -10.37
CA PRO A 26 -19.83 -1.28 -9.72
C PRO A 26 -19.54 -2.73 -10.13
N ASN A 27 -18.26 -3.06 -10.30
CA ASN A 27 -17.82 -4.45 -10.36
C ASN A 27 -17.71 -5.01 -8.93
N LEU A 28 -18.63 -5.90 -8.56
CA LEU A 28 -18.71 -6.48 -7.22
C LEU A 28 -17.93 -7.80 -7.08
N TYR A 29 -17.30 -8.29 -8.15
CA TYR A 29 -16.50 -9.53 -8.14
C TYR A 29 -17.22 -10.74 -7.51
N ARG A 30 -18.51 -10.94 -7.85
CA ARG A 30 -19.38 -11.96 -7.21
C ARG A 30 -18.90 -13.40 -7.38
N ASP A 31 -18.10 -13.69 -8.40
CA ASP A 31 -17.50 -15.02 -8.56
C ASP A 31 -16.43 -15.29 -7.49
N LEU A 32 -15.78 -14.23 -7.01
CA LEU A 32 -14.73 -14.28 -5.98
C LEU A 32 -15.30 -14.11 -4.57
N TYR A 33 -16.30 -13.24 -4.40
CA TYR A 33 -16.91 -12.88 -3.12
C TYR A 33 -18.42 -13.14 -3.12
N ASP A 34 -18.83 -14.39 -3.25
CA ASP A 34 -20.23 -14.76 -3.07
C ASP A 34 -20.62 -14.82 -1.59
N TYR A 35 -21.93 -14.74 -1.30
CA TYR A 35 -22.44 -14.68 0.06
C TYR A 35 -22.56 -16.04 0.75
N ALA A 36 -22.32 -17.14 0.03
CA ALA A 36 -22.56 -18.49 0.52
C ALA A 36 -21.26 -19.23 0.86
N THR A 37 -20.13 -18.81 0.30
CA THR A 37 -18.85 -19.51 0.43
C THR A 37 -17.73 -18.56 0.84
N ILE A 38 -16.59 -19.16 1.24
CA ILE A 38 -15.38 -18.39 1.53
C ILE A 38 -14.85 -17.72 0.24
N PRO A 39 -14.21 -16.54 0.33
CA PRO A 39 -13.64 -15.87 -0.82
C PRO A 39 -12.68 -16.75 -1.63
N LYS A 40 -12.79 -16.71 -2.96
CA LYS A 40 -11.97 -17.51 -3.87
C LYS A 40 -10.74 -16.74 -4.32
N VAL A 41 -9.61 -17.43 -4.44
CA VAL A 41 -8.35 -16.86 -4.95
C VAL A 41 -8.01 -17.49 -6.31
N PRO A 42 -8.21 -16.77 -7.44
CA PRO A 42 -7.89 -17.29 -8.75
C PRO A 42 -6.39 -17.20 -9.02
N PHE A 43 -5.79 -18.29 -9.49
CA PHE A 43 -4.41 -18.29 -9.96
C PHE A 43 -4.37 -17.84 -11.42
N ASN A 44 -3.67 -16.74 -11.71
CA ASN A 44 -3.49 -16.25 -13.08
C ASN A 44 -2.21 -16.78 -13.76
N HIS A 45 -1.42 -17.60 -13.04
CA HIS A 45 -0.14 -18.17 -13.46
C HIS A 45 0.89 -17.13 -13.96
N ARG A 46 0.75 -15.86 -13.57
CA ARG A 46 1.70 -14.80 -13.95
C ARG A 46 2.90 -14.79 -13.00
N ALA A 47 4.09 -14.72 -13.57
CA ALA A 47 5.32 -14.47 -12.81
C ALA A 47 5.48 -12.95 -12.63
N VAL A 48 5.54 -12.48 -11.39
CA VAL A 48 5.79 -11.07 -11.07
C VAL A 48 7.28 -10.89 -10.81
N PRO A 49 8.00 -10.05 -11.57
CA PRO A 49 9.42 -9.81 -11.32
C PRO A 49 9.62 -9.09 -9.98
N MET A 50 10.65 -9.48 -9.23
CA MET A 50 11.04 -8.84 -7.96
C MET A 50 11.65 -7.48 -8.23
N ASN A 51 10.77 -6.50 -8.39
CA ASN A 51 11.11 -5.19 -8.89
C ASN A 51 10.94 -4.13 -7.79
N ALA A 52 11.88 -4.07 -6.84
CA ALA A 52 11.91 -3.03 -5.79
C ALA A 52 11.92 -1.61 -6.38
N PRO A 53 11.07 -0.68 -5.90
CA PRO A 53 11.01 0.68 -6.44
C PRO A 53 12.29 1.45 -6.10
N GLU A 54 12.62 2.45 -6.93
CA GLU A 54 13.77 3.34 -6.70
C GLU A 54 13.61 4.16 -5.41
N GLU A 55 12.37 4.54 -5.10
CA GLU A 55 12.01 5.24 -3.87
C GLU A 55 11.07 4.39 -3.02
N ILE A 56 11.37 4.31 -1.73
CA ILE A 56 10.54 3.66 -0.72
C ILE A 56 10.22 4.69 0.37
N TRP A 57 8.96 4.73 0.76
CA TRP A 57 8.50 5.47 1.92
C TRP A 57 7.60 4.58 2.79
N ILE A 58 7.34 5.04 4.00
CA ILE A 58 6.59 4.36 5.03
C ILE A 58 5.37 5.21 5.38
N THR A 59 4.22 4.56 5.47
CA THR A 59 3.01 5.08 6.12
C THR A 59 2.85 4.36 7.44
N ASP A 60 2.75 5.11 8.52
CA ASP A 60 2.63 4.59 9.87
C ASP A 60 1.16 4.47 10.30
N THR A 61 0.81 3.34 10.91
CA THR A 61 -0.53 3.06 11.45
C THR A 61 -0.54 2.79 12.95
N THR A 62 0.55 3.15 13.67
CA THR A 62 0.71 2.87 15.10
C THR A 62 -0.43 3.45 15.95
N PHE A 63 -0.88 4.68 15.67
CA PHE A 63 -1.94 5.35 16.45
C PHE A 63 -3.37 4.96 16.02
N ARG A 64 -3.49 4.08 15.02
CA ARG A 64 -4.77 3.56 14.51
C ARG A 64 -4.84 2.05 14.68
N ASP A 65 -4.25 1.27 13.76
CA ASP A 65 -4.17 -0.19 13.88
C ASP A 65 -3.42 -0.64 15.14
N GLY A 66 -2.26 -0.03 15.40
CA GLY A 66 -1.43 -0.42 16.53
C GLY A 66 -2.16 -0.26 17.87
N GLN A 67 -2.83 0.88 18.05
CA GLN A 67 -3.59 1.17 19.26
C GLN A 67 -4.79 0.23 19.46
N GLN A 68 -5.41 -0.30 18.39
CA GLN A 68 -6.51 -1.28 18.52
C GLN A 68 -6.04 -2.64 19.03
N SER A 69 -4.76 -2.97 18.89
CA SER A 69 -4.19 -4.25 19.32
C SER A 69 -3.78 -4.29 20.80
N CYS A 70 -3.82 -3.16 21.50
CA CYS A 70 -3.39 -3.04 22.89
C CYS A 70 -4.28 -2.08 23.70
N SER A 71 -3.96 -1.88 24.98
CA SER A 71 -4.56 -0.81 25.77
C SER A 71 -4.31 0.55 25.09
N PRO A 72 -5.30 1.47 25.07
CA PRO A 72 -5.14 2.77 24.44
C PRO A 72 -3.91 3.52 24.97
N PHE A 73 -3.14 4.13 24.07
CA PHE A 73 -2.03 4.97 24.47
C PHE A 73 -2.56 6.22 25.17
N THR A 74 -1.87 6.62 26.24
CA THR A 74 -2.04 7.96 26.80
C THR A 74 -1.56 9.02 25.80
N VAL A 75 -2.06 10.25 25.93
CA VAL A 75 -1.64 11.37 25.07
C VAL A 75 -0.12 11.54 25.08
N GLN A 76 0.53 11.40 26.24
CA GLN A 76 1.98 11.52 26.36
C GLN A 76 2.71 10.43 25.57
N GLN A 77 2.24 9.18 25.64
CA GLN A 77 2.80 8.07 24.86
C GLN A 77 2.63 8.31 23.35
N ILE A 78 1.47 8.80 22.91
CA ILE A 78 1.24 9.15 21.50
C ILE A 78 2.27 10.19 21.04
N VAL A 79 2.45 11.27 21.81
CA VAL A 79 3.40 12.33 21.50
C VAL A 79 4.84 11.81 21.44
N ASP A 80 5.23 10.96 22.37
CA ASP A 80 6.60 10.43 22.43
C ASP A 80 6.89 9.46 21.28
N ILE A 81 5.94 8.58 20.95
CA ILE A 81 6.04 7.68 19.80
C ILE A 81 6.04 8.48 18.50
N TYR A 82 5.22 9.53 18.36
CA TYR A 82 5.20 10.35 17.15
C TYR A 82 6.53 11.07 16.93
N ARG A 83 7.14 11.61 18.00
CA ARG A 83 8.49 12.17 17.95
C ARG A 83 9.54 11.11 17.60
N LEU A 84 9.41 9.89 18.14
CA LEU A 84 10.31 8.79 17.83
C LEU A 84 10.23 8.41 16.35
N LEU A 85 9.02 8.27 15.80
CA LEU A 85 8.80 7.97 14.38
C LEU A 85 9.40 9.05 13.47
N SER A 86 9.21 10.33 13.83
CA SER A 86 9.86 11.45 13.11
C SER A 86 11.38 11.36 13.14
N ARG A 87 11.99 10.98 14.29
CA ARG A 87 13.45 10.78 14.39
C ARG A 87 13.91 9.57 13.57
N LEU A 88 13.20 8.45 13.62
CA LEU A 88 13.50 7.22 12.87
C LEU A 88 13.34 7.40 11.36
N SER A 89 12.46 8.31 10.94
CA SER A 89 12.29 8.73 9.54
C SER A 89 13.58 9.28 8.92
N GLY A 90 14.53 9.73 9.75
CA GLY A 90 15.86 10.16 9.35
C GLY A 90 15.84 11.41 8.47
N PRO A 91 17.02 11.83 7.94
CA PRO A 91 17.14 13.05 7.15
C PRO A 91 16.39 12.99 5.81
N ARG A 92 16.04 11.79 5.33
CA ARG A 92 15.26 11.59 4.10
C ARG A 92 13.75 11.70 4.32
N GLY A 93 13.29 11.69 5.56
CA GLY A 93 11.87 11.77 5.90
C GLY A 93 11.07 10.60 5.33
N ILE A 94 11.58 9.37 5.45
CA ILE A 94 10.96 8.20 4.78
C ILE A 94 9.57 7.85 5.33
N VAL A 95 9.26 8.17 6.59
CA VAL A 95 7.89 8.11 7.12
C VAL A 95 7.16 9.38 6.69
N ARG A 96 6.16 9.23 5.81
CA ARG A 96 5.46 10.36 5.16
C ARG A 96 4.11 10.69 5.75
N GLN A 97 3.50 9.75 6.45
CA GLN A 97 2.15 9.87 6.99
C GLN A 97 2.02 8.99 8.24
N SER A 98 1.25 9.48 9.21
CA SER A 98 0.77 8.70 10.36
C SER A 98 -0.76 8.79 10.42
N GLU A 99 -1.43 7.66 10.62
CA GLU A 99 -2.88 7.60 10.83
C GLU A 99 -3.22 7.73 12.32
N PHE A 100 -4.28 8.47 12.64
CA PHE A 100 -4.83 8.67 13.98
C PHE A 100 -6.34 8.41 13.98
N PHE A 101 -6.90 8.01 15.13
CA PHE A 101 -8.33 8.12 15.36
C PHE A 101 -8.74 9.58 15.58
N ILE A 102 -9.85 10.00 14.97
CA ILE A 102 -10.47 11.34 15.11
C ILE A 102 -11.69 11.22 16.02
#